data_AF-A0A7G8V5N3-F1
#
_entry.id   AF-A0A7G8V5N3-F1
#
_cell.length_a   1.000
_cell.length_b   1.000
_cell.length_c   1.000
_cell.angle_alpha   90.00
_cell.angle_beta   90.00
_cell.angle_gamma   90.00
#
_symmetry.space_group_name_H-M   'P 1'
#
loop_
_entity.id
_entity.type
_entity.pdbx_description
1 polymer ?
#
loop_
_entity_poly.entity_id
_entity_poly.type
_entity_poly.pdbx_seq_one_letter_code
_entity_poly.pdbx_strand_id
1 'polypeptide(L)'
;MIKLSIKERRDQFLFFIGIFLFTTALLSFGLFYDYGKGRMVSKQDLADKLEQNAEFEATVKEQRATIDTAYKDIMTFDPGVQAVFLENDIKNSVASIKSNYERKAYDQRYKTFLQASTLYSALFYNRRELKGNNKDIDRLNKSLEDCKLSTRQLRQTMGSQPAAR
;
A
#
# COMPACT_ATOMS: atom_id res chain seq x y z
N MET A 1 -26.26 -75.90 -18.14
CA MET A 1 -26.48 -74.97 -19.27
C MET A 1 -27.98 -74.84 -19.50
N ILE A 2 -28.59 -73.77 -19.00
CA ILE A 2 -30.02 -73.52 -19.23
C ILE A 2 -30.16 -73.11 -20.70
N LYS A 3 -30.74 -73.97 -21.54
CA LYS A 3 -31.07 -73.65 -22.93
C LYS A 3 -32.36 -72.83 -22.93
N LEU A 4 -32.26 -71.53 -22.69
CA LEU A 4 -33.41 -70.63 -22.85
C LEU A 4 -33.80 -70.52 -24.33
N SER A 5 -35.11 -70.49 -24.58
CA SER A 5 -35.67 -70.33 -25.92
C SER A 5 -35.29 -68.96 -26.49
N ILE A 6 -35.15 -68.87 -27.82
CA ILE A 6 -34.72 -67.64 -28.54
C ILE A 6 -35.64 -66.45 -28.20
N LYS A 7 -36.93 -66.71 -27.95
CA LYS A 7 -37.89 -65.67 -27.52
C LYS A 7 -37.59 -65.16 -26.11
N GLU A 8 -37.38 -66.05 -25.14
CA GLU A 8 -37.09 -65.67 -23.75
C GLU A 8 -35.76 -64.93 -23.63
N ARG A 9 -34.76 -65.32 -24.43
CA ARG A 9 -33.47 -64.62 -24.50
C ARG A 9 -33.61 -63.22 -25.08
N ARG A 10 -34.50 -63.02 -26.07
CA ARG A 10 -34.79 -61.70 -26.66
C ARG A 10 -35.50 -60.80 -25.66
N ASP A 11 -36.46 -61.33 -24.92
CA ASP A 11 -37.21 -60.54 -23.94
C ASP A 11 -36.33 -60.14 -22.74
N GLN A 12 -35.45 -61.04 -22.28
CA GLN A 12 -34.41 -60.71 -21.30
C GLN A 12 -33.43 -59.66 -21.83
N PHE A 13 -32.99 -59.77 -23.08
CA PHE A 13 -32.08 -58.81 -23.69
C PHE A 13 -32.70 -57.41 -23.81
N LEU A 14 -33.97 -57.33 -24.22
CA LEU A 14 -34.72 -56.07 -24.29
C LEU A 14 -34.91 -55.45 -22.89
N PHE A 15 -35.18 -56.28 -21.87
CA PHE A 15 -35.30 -55.83 -20.49
C PHE A 15 -33.98 -55.24 -19.96
N PHE A 16 -32.85 -55.91 -20.19
CA PHE A 16 -31.53 -55.39 -19.79
C PHE A 16 -31.15 -54.10 -20.53
N ILE A 17 -31.47 -53.99 -21.82
CA ILE A 17 -31.28 -52.74 -22.56
C ILE A 17 -32.14 -51.61 -21.98
N GLY A 18 -33.40 -51.88 -21.66
CA GLY A 18 -34.30 -50.90 -21.05
C GLY A 18 -33.76 -50.37 -19.73
N ILE A 19 -33.31 -51.25 -18.83
CA ILE A 19 -32.70 -50.86 -17.56
C ILE A 19 -31.39 -50.11 -17.77
N PHE A 20 -30.54 -50.55 -18.71
CA PHE A 20 -29.27 -49.87 -19.00
C PHE A 20 -29.48 -48.45 -19.50
N LEU A 21 -30.42 -48.24 -20.42
CA LEU A 21 -30.73 -46.90 -20.93
C LEU A 21 -31.35 -46.01 -19.85
N PHE A 22 -32.25 -46.56 -19.02
CA PHE A 22 -32.86 -45.82 -17.93
C PHE A 22 -31.85 -45.37 -16.87
N THR A 23 -30.98 -46.29 -16.44
CA THR A 23 -29.93 -45.99 -15.46
C THR A 23 -28.89 -45.01 -16.01
N THR A 24 -28.48 -45.17 -17.27
CA THR A 24 -27.56 -44.24 -17.94
C THR A 24 -28.20 -42.85 -18.07
N ALA A 25 -29.49 -42.76 -18.41
CA ALA A 25 -30.20 -41.49 -18.50
C ALA A 25 -30.32 -40.81 -17.13
N LEU A 26 -30.63 -41.55 -16.06
CA LEU A 26 -30.69 -40.99 -14.70
C LEU A 26 -29.33 -40.51 -14.20
N LEU A 27 -28.25 -41.24 -14.46
CA LEU A 27 -26.89 -40.85 -14.08
C LEU A 27 -26.42 -39.64 -14.90
N SER A 28 -26.69 -39.64 -16.21
CA SER A 28 -26.39 -38.51 -17.08
C SER A 28 -27.17 -37.27 -16.66
N PHE A 29 -28.45 -37.43 -16.31
CA PHE A 29 -29.23 -36.35 -15.73
C PHE A 29 -28.63 -35.91 -14.40
N GLY A 30 -28.36 -36.79 -13.43
CA GLY A 30 -27.75 -36.38 -12.16
C GLY A 30 -26.39 -35.67 -12.28
N LEU A 31 -25.56 -36.06 -13.26
CA LEU A 31 -24.24 -35.47 -13.48
C LEU A 31 -24.26 -34.17 -14.29
N PHE A 32 -25.13 -34.08 -15.29
CA PHE A 32 -25.19 -32.92 -16.22
C PHE A 32 -26.38 -31.99 -15.96
N TYR A 33 -27.30 -32.36 -15.07
CA TYR A 33 -28.37 -31.48 -14.61
C TYR A 33 -27.75 -30.42 -13.72
N ASP A 34 -27.58 -29.24 -14.30
CA ASP A 34 -27.11 -28.06 -13.62
C ASP A 34 -28.11 -27.68 -12.51
N TYR A 35 -27.78 -28.06 -11.27
CA TYR A 35 -28.41 -27.49 -10.09
C TYR A 35 -27.93 -26.04 -9.98
N GLY A 36 -28.48 -25.14 -10.81
CA GLY A 36 -28.05 -23.77 -11.10
C GLY A 36 -27.83 -22.86 -9.89
N LYS A 37 -26.83 -23.18 -9.08
CA LYS A 37 -26.36 -22.49 -7.87
C LYS A 37 -24.84 -22.60 -7.73
N GLY A 38 -24.13 -22.99 -8.79
CA GLY A 38 -22.67 -22.88 -8.88
C GLY A 38 -22.25 -21.51 -9.39
N ARG A 39 -22.20 -20.50 -8.51
CA ARG A 39 -21.54 -19.19 -8.72
C ARG A 39 -21.77 -18.56 -10.12
N MET A 40 -23.01 -18.24 -10.48
CA MET A 40 -23.21 -17.12 -11.40
C MET A 40 -22.85 -15.84 -10.63
N VAL A 41 -21.59 -15.40 -10.73
CA VAL A 41 -21.30 -13.97 -10.53
C VAL A 41 -22.23 -13.26 -11.51
N SER A 42 -23.22 -12.54 -10.98
CA SER A 42 -24.14 -11.78 -11.83
C SER A 42 -23.29 -10.93 -12.78
N LYS A 43 -23.67 -10.84 -14.06
CA LYS A 43 -22.99 -9.92 -15.00
C LYS A 43 -22.95 -8.50 -14.42
N GLN A 44 -23.94 -8.15 -13.60
CA GLN A 44 -24.00 -6.91 -12.84
C GLN A 44 -22.92 -6.83 -11.76
N ASP A 45 -22.80 -7.82 -10.86
CA ASP A 45 -21.72 -7.87 -9.86
C ASP A 45 -20.31 -7.80 -10.49
N LEU A 46 -20.14 -8.40 -11.67
CA LEU A 46 -18.87 -8.32 -12.41
C LEU A 46 -18.65 -6.92 -12.98
N ALA A 47 -19.68 -6.30 -13.55
CA ALA A 47 -19.62 -4.93 -14.06
C ALA A 47 -19.30 -3.94 -12.93
N ASP A 48 -19.98 -4.05 -11.78
CA ASP A 48 -19.76 -3.19 -10.62
C ASP A 48 -18.32 -3.31 -10.10
N LYS A 49 -17.77 -4.52 -10.04
CA LYS A 49 -16.36 -4.74 -9.66
C LYS A 49 -15.39 -4.16 -10.68
N LEU A 50 -15.70 -4.27 -11.97
CA LEU A 50 -14.86 -3.74 -13.04
C LEU A 50 -14.83 -2.21 -12.99
N GLU A 51 -15.97 -1.58 -12.75
CA GLU A 51 -16.11 -0.14 -12.55
C GLU A 51 -15.32 0.32 -11.31
N GLN A 52 -15.49 -0.36 -10.17
CA GLN A 52 -14.71 -0.06 -8.95
C GLN A 52 -13.20 -0.23 -9.16
N ASN A 53 -12.76 -1.17 -9.99
CA ASN A 53 -11.34 -1.33 -10.35
C ASN A 53 -10.85 -0.17 -11.22
N ALA A 54 -11.63 0.24 -12.21
CA ALA A 54 -11.30 1.35 -13.07
C ALA A 54 -11.24 2.69 -12.31
N GLU A 55 -12.17 2.94 -11.38
CA GLU A 55 -12.13 4.11 -10.49
C GLU A 55 -10.85 4.15 -9.65
N PHE A 56 -10.46 3.01 -9.07
CA PHE A 56 -9.25 2.92 -8.27
C PHE A 56 -8.00 3.17 -9.13
N GLU A 57 -7.90 2.55 -10.31
CA GLU A 57 -6.79 2.75 -11.23
C GLU A 57 -6.67 4.21 -11.69
N ALA A 58 -7.81 4.85 -12.00
CA ALA A 58 -7.84 6.26 -12.34
C ALA A 58 -7.33 7.13 -11.18
N THR A 59 -7.78 6.85 -9.95
CA THR A 59 -7.31 7.58 -8.75
C THR A 59 -5.80 7.42 -8.55
N VAL A 60 -5.28 6.19 -8.68
CA VAL A 60 -3.84 5.91 -8.56
C VAL A 60 -3.06 6.68 -9.62
N LYS A 61 -3.54 6.69 -10.86
CA LYS A 61 -2.90 7.41 -11.97
C LYS A 61 -2.85 8.91 -11.72
N GLU A 62 -3.94 9.49 -11.22
CA GLU A 62 -4.03 10.91 -10.88
C GLU A 62 -3.09 11.29 -9.74
N GLN A 63 -3.07 10.48 -8.67
CA GLN A 63 -2.31 10.78 -7.45
C GLN A 63 -0.82 10.47 -7.57
N ARG A 64 -0.39 9.73 -8.60
CA ARG A 64 1.01 9.35 -8.79
C ARG A 64 1.96 10.55 -8.77
N ALA A 65 1.62 11.61 -9.49
CA ALA A 65 2.43 12.83 -9.54
C ALA A 65 2.53 13.51 -8.16
N THR A 66 1.42 13.57 -7.42
CA THR A 66 1.38 14.13 -6.06
C THR A 66 2.26 13.32 -5.10
N ILE A 67 2.20 11.99 -5.18
CA ILE A 67 3.03 11.09 -4.36
C ILE A 67 4.51 11.28 -4.67
N ASP A 68 4.90 11.25 -5.95
CA ASP A 68 6.29 11.40 -6.37
C ASP A 68 6.86 12.78 -6.00
N THR A 69 6.05 13.84 -6.17
CA THR A 69 6.43 15.22 -5.83
C THR A 69 6.57 15.39 -4.32
N ALA A 70 5.61 14.89 -3.53
CA ALA A 70 5.67 14.95 -2.07
C ALA A 70 6.94 14.28 -1.54
N TYR A 71 7.31 13.12 -2.08
CA TYR A 71 8.56 12.45 -1.70
C TYR A 71 9.79 13.30 -2.02
N LYS A 72 9.86 13.87 -3.22
CA LYS A 72 10.97 14.72 -3.64
C LYS A 72 11.10 15.93 -2.71
N ASP A 73 9.99 16.62 -2.43
CA ASP A 73 9.96 17.81 -1.58
C ASP A 73 10.42 17.48 -0.17
N ILE A 74 9.99 16.35 0.39
CA ILE A 74 10.46 15.85 1.69
C ILE A 74 11.97 15.61 1.67
N MET A 75 12.52 15.00 0.62
CA MET A 75 13.95 14.71 0.53
C MET A 75 14.80 15.98 0.43
N THR A 76 14.31 16.97 -0.31
CA THR A 76 14.98 18.26 -0.51
C THR A 76 14.72 19.27 0.61
N PHE A 77 13.83 18.96 1.55
CA PHE A 77 13.46 19.86 2.64
C PHE A 77 14.68 20.29 3.47
N ASP A 78 14.88 21.61 3.55
CA ASP A 78 15.85 22.24 4.46
C ASP A 78 15.19 23.36 5.28
N PRO A 79 15.14 23.24 6.62
CA PRO A 79 14.52 24.24 7.48
C PRO A 79 15.30 25.58 7.53
N GLY A 80 16.48 25.69 6.88
CA GLY A 80 17.33 26.89 6.94
C GLY A 80 17.18 27.85 5.77
N VAL A 81 16.53 27.44 4.67
CA VAL A 81 16.53 28.21 3.41
C VAL A 81 15.13 28.62 2.98
N GLN A 82 14.11 27.74 3.11
CA GLN A 82 12.76 27.95 2.57
C GLN A 82 11.65 27.25 3.37
N ALA A 83 11.75 27.29 4.70
CA ALA A 83 11.05 26.33 5.57
C ALA A 83 9.52 26.38 5.52
N VAL A 84 8.89 27.56 5.52
CA VAL A 84 7.45 27.64 5.83
C VAL A 84 6.55 27.27 4.65
N PHE A 85 6.86 27.76 3.45
CA PHE A 85 6.06 27.45 2.25
C PHE A 85 6.19 25.98 1.88
N LEU A 86 7.43 25.47 1.80
CA LEU A 86 7.68 24.07 1.47
C LEU A 86 7.12 23.11 2.53
N GLU A 87 7.18 23.46 3.83
CA GLU A 87 6.55 22.66 4.89
C GLU A 87 5.03 22.59 4.72
N ASN A 88 4.38 23.70 4.39
CA ASN A 88 2.93 23.72 4.15
C ASN A 88 2.57 22.93 2.88
N ASP A 89 3.35 23.05 1.81
CA ASP A 89 3.13 22.30 0.57
C ASP A 89 3.26 20.79 0.77
N ILE A 90 4.27 20.35 1.53
CA ILE A 90 4.43 18.94 1.92
C ILE A 90 3.22 18.49 2.74
N LYS A 91 2.81 19.25 3.77
CA LYS A 91 1.63 18.90 4.60
C LYS A 91 0.36 18.80 3.76
N ASN A 92 0.15 19.75 2.84
CA ASN A 92 -1.00 19.76 1.94
C ASN A 92 -0.98 18.55 1.00
N SER A 93 0.19 18.20 0.46
CA SER A 93 0.35 17.02 -0.41
C SER A 93 0.07 15.72 0.35
N VAL A 94 0.60 15.58 1.57
CA VAL A 94 0.34 14.42 2.43
C VAL A 94 -1.15 14.32 2.82
N ALA A 95 -1.80 15.44 3.13
CA ALA A 95 -3.23 15.49 3.41
C ALA A 95 -4.06 15.14 2.16
N SER A 96 -3.67 15.63 0.99
CA SER A 96 -4.30 15.28 -0.29
C SER A 96 -4.23 13.77 -0.55
N ILE A 97 -3.06 13.15 -0.36
CA ILE A 97 -2.88 11.70 -0.48
C ILE A 97 -3.83 10.98 0.48
N LYS A 98 -3.85 11.36 1.77
CA LYS A 98 -4.73 10.76 2.79
C LYS A 98 -6.22 10.89 2.44
N SER A 99 -6.62 12.01 1.86
CA SER A 99 -8.03 12.29 1.50
C SER A 99 -8.61 11.27 0.51
N ASN A 100 -7.77 10.64 -0.34
CA ASN A 100 -8.22 9.57 -1.24
C ASN A 100 -8.76 8.36 -0.46
N TYR A 101 -8.11 8.01 0.64
CA TYR A 101 -8.60 6.96 1.53
C TYR A 101 -9.89 7.38 2.24
N GLU A 102 -9.94 8.60 2.78
CA GLU A 102 -11.10 9.08 3.54
C GLU A 102 -12.39 9.08 2.70
N ARG A 103 -12.30 9.41 1.40
CA ARG A 103 -13.42 9.37 0.46
C ARG A 103 -13.95 7.95 0.17
N LYS A 104 -13.10 6.94 0.24
CA LYS A 104 -13.40 5.54 -0.14
C LYS A 104 -12.94 4.55 0.95
N ALA A 105 -13.16 4.91 2.21
CA ALA A 105 -12.60 4.17 3.37
C ALA A 105 -13.13 2.73 3.51
N TYR A 106 -14.28 2.42 2.89
CA TYR A 106 -14.85 1.08 2.82
C TYR A 106 -14.07 0.14 1.89
N ASP A 107 -13.29 0.68 0.95
CA ASP A 107 -12.50 -0.10 0.01
C ASP A 107 -11.07 -0.31 0.55
N GLN A 108 -10.74 -1.57 0.82
CA GLN A 108 -9.44 -1.98 1.35
C GLN A 108 -8.26 -1.50 0.48
N ARG A 109 -8.43 -1.38 -0.84
CA ARG A 109 -7.36 -0.99 -1.77
C ARG A 109 -6.89 0.44 -1.53
N TYR A 110 -7.81 1.31 -1.13
CA TYR A 110 -7.50 2.70 -0.80
C TYR A 110 -6.68 2.85 0.48
N LYS A 111 -6.52 1.80 1.31
CA LYS A 111 -5.61 1.83 2.47
C LYS A 111 -4.15 2.09 2.09
N THR A 112 -3.77 1.81 0.85
CA THR A 112 -2.44 2.17 0.31
C THR A 112 -2.17 3.67 0.42
N PHE A 113 -3.17 4.52 0.14
CA PHE A 113 -3.06 5.97 0.31
C PHE A 113 -2.91 6.38 1.77
N LEU A 114 -3.63 5.73 2.69
CA LEU A 114 -3.45 5.95 4.12
C LEU A 114 -2.02 5.59 4.55
N GLN A 115 -1.53 4.42 4.16
CA GLN A 115 -0.18 3.97 4.50
C GLN A 115 0.89 4.91 3.91
N ALA A 116 0.74 5.34 2.66
CA ALA A 116 1.64 6.29 2.03
C ALA A 116 1.65 7.63 2.77
N SER A 117 0.48 8.17 3.15
CA SER A 117 0.39 9.43 3.89
C SER A 117 1.05 9.36 5.27
N THR A 118 0.85 8.25 6.00
CA THR A 118 1.49 8.02 7.31
C THR A 118 3.01 7.89 7.16
N LEU A 119 3.49 7.14 6.17
CA LEU A 119 4.91 6.98 5.89
C LEU A 119 5.56 8.34 5.56
N TYR A 120 4.94 9.12 4.68
CA TYR A 120 5.47 10.43 4.27
C TYR A 120 5.43 11.45 5.40
N SER A 121 4.38 11.43 6.22
CA SER A 121 4.32 12.25 7.44
C SER A 121 5.48 11.93 8.38
N ALA A 122 5.69 10.65 8.70
CA ALA A 122 6.80 10.23 9.56
C ALA A 122 8.16 10.60 8.95
N LEU A 123 8.34 10.38 7.65
CA LEU A 123 9.55 10.71 6.92
C LEU A 123 9.85 12.21 6.96
N PHE A 124 8.84 13.06 6.78
CA PHE A 124 8.96 14.50 6.86
C PHE A 124 9.41 14.97 8.25
N TYR A 125 8.75 14.50 9.32
CA TYR A 125 9.12 14.90 10.68
C TYR A 125 10.52 14.42 11.06
N ASN A 126 10.88 13.18 10.72
CA ASN A 126 12.23 12.64 10.94
C ASN A 126 13.29 13.46 10.19
N ARG A 127 13.01 13.85 8.94
CA ARG A 127 13.92 14.67 8.14
C ARG A 127 14.13 16.06 8.75
N ARG A 128 13.04 16.69 9.20
CA ARG A 128 13.07 17.99 9.88
C ARG A 128 13.90 17.94 11.16
N GLU A 129 13.67 16.94 11.99
CA GLU A 129 14.39 16.74 13.24
C GLU A 129 15.88 16.47 12.99
N LEU A 130 16.21 15.56 12.08
CA LEU A 130 17.60 15.26 11.73
C LEU A 130 18.36 16.49 11.21
N LYS A 131 17.72 17.32 10.38
CA LYS A 131 18.28 18.59 9.92
C LYS A 131 18.47 19.60 11.06
N GLY A 132 17.54 19.66 12.02
CA GLY A 132 17.67 20.47 13.22
C GLY A 132 18.85 20.03 14.09
N ASN A 133 18.90 18.74 14.42
CA ASN A 133 19.95 18.14 15.24
C ASN A 133 21.35 18.36 14.63
N ASN A 134 21.50 18.20 13.32
CA ASN A 134 22.78 18.46 12.65
C ASN A 134 23.21 19.94 12.78
N LYS A 135 22.28 20.88 12.64
CA LYS A 135 22.58 22.31 12.81
C LYS A 135 22.96 22.64 14.25
N ASP A 136 22.30 22.03 15.22
CA ASP A 136 22.63 22.19 16.63
C ASP A 136 24.02 21.62 16.95
N ILE A 137 24.37 20.46 16.40
CA ILE A 137 25.72 19.88 16.51
C ILE A 137 26.76 20.85 15.93
N ASP A 138 26.54 21.38 14.74
CA ASP A 138 27.46 22.33 14.10
C ASP A 138 27.66 23.59 14.96
N ARG A 139 26.56 24.13 15.52
CA ARG A 139 26.59 25.29 16.41
C ARG A 139 27.34 25.00 17.71
N LEU A 140 27.11 23.83 18.31
CA LEU A 140 27.78 23.41 19.54
C LEU A 140 29.29 23.22 19.32
N ASN A 141 29.68 22.62 18.19
CA ASN A 141 31.08 22.47 17.82
C ASN A 141 31.78 23.83 17.68
N LYS A 142 31.14 24.79 16.99
CA LYS A 142 31.67 26.14 16.86
C LYS A 142 31.81 26.85 18.21
N SER A 143 30.79 26.78 19.07
CA SER A 143 30.83 27.33 20.43
C SER A 143 31.96 26.73 21.26
N LEU A 144 32.20 25.42 21.12
CA LEU A 144 33.30 24.72 21.79
C LEU A 144 34.68 25.18 21.28
N GLU A 145 34.83 25.41 19.98
CA GLU A 145 36.06 25.96 19.40
C GLU A 145 36.35 27.38 19.89
N ASP A 146 35.33 28.25 19.90
CA ASP A 146 35.43 29.62 20.39
C ASP A 146 35.82 29.64 21.89
N CYS A 147 35.24 28.74 22.69
CA CYS A 147 35.58 28.57 24.10
C CYS A 147 37.04 28.11 24.29
N LYS A 148 37.51 27.14 23.49
CA LYS A 148 38.90 26.68 23.50
C LYS A 148 39.87 27.79 23.12
N LEU A 149 39.54 28.59 22.11
CA LEU A 149 40.33 29.74 21.66
C LEU A 149 40.43 30.81 22.75
N SER A 150 39.31 31.22 23.32
CA SER A 150 39.25 32.20 24.42
C SER A 150 40.07 31.73 25.64
N THR A 151 39.95 30.44 26.00
CA THR A 151 40.74 29.85 27.09
C THR A 151 42.25 29.88 26.81
N ARG A 152 42.67 29.59 25.57
CA ARG A 152 44.09 29.66 25.16
C ARG A 152 44.61 31.09 25.22
N GLN A 153 43.84 32.06 24.74
CA GLN A 153 44.18 33.48 24.81
C GLN A 153 44.35 33.92 26.27
N LEU A 154 43.39 33.62 27.15
CA LEU A 154 43.45 33.97 28.57
C LEU A 154 44.71 33.43 29.26
N ARG A 155 45.09 32.16 28.98
CA ARG A 155 46.32 31.56 29.50
C ARG A 155 47.58 32.26 29.02
N GLN A 156 47.61 32.70 27.77
CA GLN A 156 48.74 33.48 27.23
C GLN A 156 48.85 34.82 27.96
N THR A 157 47.75 35.55 28.12
CA THR A 157 47.73 36.85 28.79
C THR A 157 48.18 36.75 30.26
N MET A 158 47.73 35.71 30.97
CA MET A 158 48.14 35.46 32.36
C MET A 158 49.60 35.02 32.49
N GLY A 159 50.13 34.23 31.54
CA GLY A 159 51.53 33.83 31.53
C GLY A 159 52.49 34.95 31.13
N SER A 160 52.00 35.97 30.42
CA SER A 160 52.79 37.14 29.98
C SER A 160 52.70 38.35 30.91
N GLN A 161 51.94 38.30 32.01
CA GLN A 161 51.95 39.36 33.00
C GLN A 161 53.31 39.36 33.73
N PRO A 162 54.14 40.42 33.60
CA PRO A 162 55.30 40.57 34.47
C PRO A 162 54.76 40.70 35.89
N ALA A 163 55.32 39.94 36.83
CA ALA A 163 55.05 40.14 38.24
C ALA A 163 55.27 41.62 38.57
N ALA A 164 54.18 42.34 38.81
CA ALA A 164 54.22 43.72 39.26
C ALA A 164 55.01 43.74 40.58
N ARG A 165 56.23 44.27 40.50
CA ARG A 165 57.06 44.64 41.65
C ARG A 165 56.67 46.04 42.11
#